data_AF-A0AAJ3CCS0-F1
#
_entry.id   AF-A0AAJ3CCS0-F1
#
_cell.length_a   1.000
_cell.length_b   1.000
_cell.length_c   1.000
_cell.angle_alpha   90.00
_cell.angle_beta   90.00
_cell.angle_gamma   90.00
#
_symmetry.space_group_name_H-M   'P 1'
#
loop_
_entity.id
_entity.type
_entity.pdbx_description
1 polymer ?
#
loop_
_entity_poly.entity_id
_entity_poly.type
_entity_poly.pdbx_seq_one_letter_code
_entity_poly.pdbx_strand_id
1 'polypeptide(L)'
;MMLMSVLLAGCAGGTPDCGDTDALQVLDRAIEMEVKEYASQTRRGTAEEFMGILENYEITNIRTLGHDADVDSYQCDARITYVFQERKKSVDFAYRVDTDQADGNILVEYQKKMLNPIFGYAMGF
;
A
#
# COMPACT_ATOMS: atom_id res chain seq x y z
N MET A 1 3.76 -10.69 -12.38
CA MET A 1 3.28 -9.49 -11.65
C MET A 1 1.86 -9.80 -11.20
N MET A 2 1.61 -9.97 -9.91
CA MET A 2 0.24 -10.04 -9.38
C MET A 2 -0.09 -8.64 -8.83
N LEU A 3 -1.10 -8.00 -9.41
CA LEU A 3 -1.67 -6.73 -8.97
C LEU A 3 -2.87 -7.06 -8.09
N MET A 4 -3.00 -6.39 -6.95
CA MET A 4 -4.12 -6.56 -6.03
C MET A 4 -4.82 -5.22 -5.90
N SER A 5 -6.14 -5.21 -6.12
CA SER A 5 -6.98 -4.03 -6.13
C SER A 5 -7.79 -3.97 -4.84
N VAL A 6 -7.83 -2.82 -4.17
CA VAL A 6 -8.61 -2.60 -2.95
C VAL A 6 -9.57 -1.43 -3.17
N LEU A 7 -10.82 -1.62 -2.76
CA LEU A 7 -11.93 -0.69 -2.96
C LEU A 7 -12.28 0.08 -1.68
N LEU A 8 -12.85 1.29 -1.88
CA LEU A 8 -13.80 2.08 -1.05
C LEU A 8 -13.28 3.42 -0.51
N ALA A 9 -13.68 4.52 -1.18
CA ALA A 9 -14.56 5.59 -0.66
C ALA A 9 -14.82 6.69 -1.73
N GLY A 10 -16.06 7.16 -1.84
CA GLY A 10 -16.43 8.54 -2.24
C GLY A 10 -16.58 8.87 -3.74
N CYS A 11 -17.75 9.44 -4.12
CA CYS A 11 -17.99 10.07 -5.43
C CYS A 11 -17.09 11.31 -5.62
N ALA A 12 -15.87 11.13 -6.10
CA ALA A 12 -15.06 12.21 -6.63
C ALA A 12 -15.38 12.39 -8.13
N GLY A 13 -15.48 13.64 -8.60
CA GLY A 13 -15.71 13.96 -10.02
C GLY A 13 -14.53 13.65 -10.96
N GLY A 14 -13.52 12.96 -10.45
CA GLY A 14 -12.28 12.56 -11.11
C GLY A 14 -11.37 11.83 -10.13
N THR A 15 -10.26 11.29 -10.61
CA THR A 15 -9.33 10.52 -9.81
C THR A 15 -8.53 11.40 -8.85
N PRO A 16 -8.52 11.06 -7.55
CA PRO A 16 -7.74 11.81 -6.58
C PRO A 16 -6.24 11.63 -6.83
N ASP A 17 -5.47 12.68 -6.55
CA ASP A 17 -4.01 12.61 -6.69
C ASP A 17 -3.37 11.72 -5.63
N CYS A 18 -2.07 11.44 -5.79
CA CYS A 18 -1.32 10.53 -4.94
C CYS A 18 -1.33 10.89 -3.44
N GLY A 19 -1.45 12.18 -3.10
CA GLY A 19 -1.41 12.70 -1.73
C GLY A 19 -2.79 13.03 -1.16
N ASP A 20 -3.85 12.78 -1.92
CA ASP A 20 -5.22 12.99 -1.48
C ASP A 20 -5.58 12.09 -0.29
N THR A 21 -6.39 12.63 0.62
CA THR A 21 -6.74 11.94 1.87
C THR A 21 -7.55 10.66 1.65
N ASP A 22 -8.40 10.62 0.63
CA ASP A 22 -9.21 9.43 0.33
C ASP A 22 -8.35 8.36 -0.36
N ALA A 23 -7.47 8.75 -1.27
CA ALA A 23 -6.48 7.84 -1.87
C ALA A 23 -5.57 7.20 -0.81
N LEU A 24 -5.10 8.01 0.16
CA LEU A 24 -4.26 7.53 1.25
C LEU A 24 -5.01 6.61 2.21
N GLN A 25 -6.30 6.83 2.46
CA GLN A 25 -7.11 5.89 3.25
C GLN A 25 -7.25 4.52 2.58
N VAL A 26 -7.43 4.48 1.26
CA VAL A 26 -7.49 3.21 0.52
C VAL A 26 -6.13 2.51 0.55
N LEU A 27 -5.03 3.26 0.39
CA LEU A 27 -3.68 2.73 0.50
C LEU A 27 -3.38 2.18 1.90
N ASP A 28 -3.83 2.87 2.94
CA ASP A 28 -3.71 2.46 4.34
C ASP A 28 -4.39 1.11 4.59
N ARG A 29 -5.65 0.97 4.15
CA ARG A 29 -6.38 -0.30 4.22
C ARG A 29 -5.70 -1.41 3.42
N ALA A 30 -5.11 -1.09 2.27
CA ALA A 30 -4.36 -2.06 1.49
C ALA A 30 -3.13 -2.59 2.24
N ILE A 31 -2.37 -1.71 2.90
CA ILE A 31 -1.25 -2.10 3.78
C ILE A 31 -1.76 -2.99 4.92
N GLU A 32 -2.87 -2.61 5.57
CA GLU A 32 -3.47 -3.39 6.66
C GLU A 32 -3.81 -4.82 6.23
N MET A 33 -4.43 -4.98 5.06
CA MET A 33 -4.80 -6.28 4.53
C MET A 33 -3.59 -7.13 4.17
N GLU A 34 -2.58 -6.54 3.53
CA GLU A 34 -1.35 -7.26 3.21
C GLU A 34 -0.66 -7.73 4.51
N VAL A 35 -0.52 -6.86 5.51
CA VAL A 35 0.07 -7.26 6.81
C VAL A 35 -0.69 -8.43 7.44
N LYS A 36 -2.04 -8.41 7.42
CA LYS A 36 -2.87 -9.53 7.90
C LYS A 36 -2.67 -10.81 7.09
N GLU A 37 -2.69 -10.71 5.76
CA GLU A 37 -2.47 -11.84 4.86
C GLU A 37 -1.13 -12.51 5.16
N TYR A 38 -0.09 -11.71 5.39
CA TYR A 38 1.25 -12.20 5.61
C TYR A 38 1.54 -12.67 7.03
N ALA A 39 0.89 -12.09 8.04
CA ALA A 39 0.93 -12.61 9.40
C ALA A 39 0.49 -14.09 9.44
N SER A 40 -0.48 -14.48 8.60
CA SER A 40 -0.92 -15.88 8.49
C SER A 40 0.09 -16.82 7.81
N GLN A 41 1.07 -16.26 7.09
CA GLN A 41 2.05 -17.00 6.29
C GLN A 41 3.48 -16.92 6.85
N THR A 42 3.71 -16.15 7.91
CA THR A 42 5.06 -15.90 8.43
C THR A 42 5.74 -17.17 8.93
N ARG A 43 7.03 -17.32 8.59
CA ARG A 43 7.89 -18.43 9.04
C ARG A 43 8.97 -18.00 10.03
N ARG A 44 9.14 -16.70 10.27
CA ARG A 44 10.04 -16.14 11.29
C ARG A 44 9.28 -15.12 12.14
N GLY A 45 9.30 -15.35 13.45
CA GLY A 45 8.46 -14.61 14.40
C GLY A 45 7.05 -15.19 14.50
N THR A 46 6.22 -14.58 15.34
CA THR A 46 4.79 -14.95 15.48
C THR A 46 3.91 -14.08 14.58
N ALA A 47 2.71 -14.57 14.28
CA ALA A 47 1.69 -13.76 13.60
C ALA A 47 1.39 -12.47 14.37
N GLU A 48 1.40 -12.53 15.71
CA GLU A 48 1.19 -11.37 16.59
C GLU A 48 2.32 -10.34 16.47
N GLU A 49 3.58 -10.77 16.47
CA GLU A 49 4.73 -9.89 16.24
C GLU A 49 4.65 -9.19 14.88
N PHE A 50 4.15 -9.89 13.87
CA PHE A 50 3.97 -9.33 12.53
C PHE A 50 2.81 -8.33 12.48
N MET A 51 1.70 -8.65 13.13
CA MET A 51 0.55 -7.75 13.27
C MET A 51 0.92 -6.46 14.02
N GLY A 52 1.90 -6.50 14.93
CA GLY A 52 2.45 -5.32 15.60
C GLY A 52 3.01 -4.24 14.66
N ILE A 53 3.29 -4.56 13.39
CA ILE A 53 3.64 -3.57 12.36
C ILE A 53 2.53 -2.52 12.22
N LEU A 54 1.27 -2.92 12.34
CA LEU A 54 0.11 -2.04 12.21
C LEU A 54 0.01 -0.98 13.30
N GLU A 55 0.70 -1.16 14.42
CA GLU A 55 0.67 -0.21 15.54
C GLU A 55 1.54 1.02 15.28
N ASN A 56 2.59 0.90 14.45
CA ASN A 56 3.66 1.91 14.37
C ASN A 56 4.30 2.01 12.97
N TYR A 57 3.51 1.99 11.89
CA TYR A 57 4.01 2.31 10.55
C TYR A 57 3.65 3.75 10.14
N GLU A 58 4.45 4.27 9.21
CA GLU A 58 4.28 5.61 8.63
C GLU A 58 4.40 5.53 7.12
N ILE A 59 3.47 6.16 6.40
CA ILE A 59 3.57 6.41 4.96
C ILE A 59 4.10 7.84 4.78
N THR A 60 5.21 7.97 4.07
CA THR A 60 5.92 9.25 3.87
C THR A 60 6.41 9.38 2.43
N ASN A 61 6.97 10.53 2.06
CA ASN A 61 7.56 10.78 0.74
C ASN A 61 6.61 10.48 -0.43
N ILE A 62 5.32 10.75 -0.26
CA ILE A 62 4.30 10.58 -1.31
C ILE A 62 4.58 11.56 -2.46
N ARG A 63 4.66 11.03 -3.68
CA ARG A 63 4.99 11.79 -4.89
C ARG A 63 4.18 11.30 -6.08
N THR A 64 3.72 12.23 -6.90
CA THR A 64 3.19 11.94 -8.23
C THR A 64 4.34 11.79 -9.21
N LEU A 65 4.45 10.63 -9.84
CA LEU A 65 5.41 10.33 -10.91
C LEU A 65 4.85 10.71 -12.30
N GLY A 66 3.54 10.60 -12.47
CA GLY A 66 2.85 10.94 -13.71
C GLY A 66 1.34 10.89 -13.57
N HIS A 67 0.64 11.54 -14.50
CA HIS A 67 -0.81 11.48 -14.66
C HIS A 67 -1.10 11.13 -16.11
N ASP A 68 -1.89 10.07 -16.31
CA ASP A 68 -2.45 9.70 -17.60
C ASP A 68 -3.86 10.30 -17.71
N ALA A 69 -3.98 11.39 -18.47
CA ALA A 69 -5.22 12.12 -18.61
C ALA A 69 -6.28 11.38 -19.45
N ASP A 70 -5.88 10.39 -20.27
CA ASP A 70 -6.81 9.66 -21.13
C ASP A 70 -7.67 8.68 -20.32
N VAL A 71 -7.12 8.14 -19.24
CA VAL A 71 -7.79 7.20 -18.32
C VAL A 71 -7.95 7.75 -16.90
N ASP A 72 -7.60 9.02 -16.70
CA ASP A 72 -7.56 9.70 -15.41
C ASP A 72 -6.87 8.87 -14.31
N SER A 73 -5.59 8.58 -14.50
CA SER A 73 -4.83 7.68 -13.62
C SER A 73 -3.55 8.32 -13.12
N TYR A 74 -3.30 8.23 -11.81
CA TYR A 74 -2.08 8.76 -11.20
C TYR A 74 -1.09 7.65 -10.90
N GLN A 75 0.14 7.80 -11.38
CA GLN A 75 1.27 6.97 -10.98
C GLN A 75 1.99 7.64 -9.81
N CYS A 76 2.21 6.88 -8.75
CA CYS A 76 2.66 7.39 -7.47
C CYS A 76 3.87 6.61 -6.93
N ASP A 77 4.65 7.27 -6.09
CA ASP A 77 5.73 6.69 -5.28
C ASP A 77 5.54 7.11 -3.82
N ALA A 78 5.78 6.20 -2.89
CA ALA A 78 5.75 6.49 -1.46
C ALA A 78 6.77 5.61 -0.71
N ARG A 79 7.02 5.98 0.54
CA ARG A 79 7.85 5.24 1.49
C ARG A 79 7.02 4.75 2.65
N ILE A 80 6.98 3.44 2.88
CA ILE A 80 6.50 2.87 4.13
C ILE A 80 7.68 2.69 5.09
N THR A 81 7.51 3.12 6.33
CA THR A 81 8.48 2.91 7.42
C THR A 81 7.79 2.21 8.57
N TYR A 82 8.41 1.16 9.12
CA TYR A 82 7.85 0.37 10.22
C TYR A 82 8.95 -0.18 11.13
N VAL A 83 8.56 -0.63 12.33
CA VAL A 83 9.44 -1.34 13.25
C VAL A 83 9.03 -2.81 13.31
N PHE A 84 9.98 -3.72 13.14
CA PHE A 84 9.76 -5.15 13.31
C PHE A 84 10.96 -5.76 14.05
N GLN A 85 10.72 -6.47 15.15
CA GLN A 85 11.76 -7.04 16.03
C GLN A 85 12.85 -6.01 16.39
N GLU A 86 12.42 -4.85 16.90
CA GLU A 86 13.28 -3.72 17.31
C GLU A 86 14.10 -3.09 16.17
N ARG A 87 13.84 -3.46 14.92
CA ARG A 87 14.54 -2.91 13.75
C ARG A 87 13.62 -2.04 12.94
N LYS A 88 14.00 -0.77 12.80
CA LYS A 88 13.37 0.16 11.86
C LYS A 88 13.70 -0.25 10.43
N LYS A 89 12.68 -0.28 9.58
CA LYS A 89 12.77 -0.60 8.15
C LYS A 89 12.04 0.48 7.36
N SER A 90 12.55 0.76 6.17
CA SER A 90 11.92 1.69 5.23
C SER A 90 11.98 1.09 3.83
N VAL A 91 10.88 1.17 3.11
CA VAL A 91 10.73 0.60 1.77
C VAL A 91 10.04 1.62 0.89
N ASP A 92 10.68 1.97 -0.22
CA ASP A 92 10.07 2.75 -1.28
C ASP A 92 9.24 1.82 -2.19
N PHE A 93 8.04 2.24 -2.55
CA PHE A 93 7.13 1.47 -3.38
C PHE A 93 6.32 2.38 -4.31
N ALA A 94 6.05 1.85 -5.50
CA ALA A 94 5.17 2.47 -6.47
C ALA A 94 3.75 1.93 -6.34
N TYR A 95 2.78 2.82 -6.52
CA TYR A 95 1.36 2.51 -6.58
C TYR A 95 0.68 3.36 -7.65
N ARG A 96 -0.53 2.99 -8.03
CA ARG A 96 -1.37 3.69 -8.98
C ARG A 96 -2.72 3.97 -8.32
N VAL A 97 -3.24 5.16 -8.54
CA VAL A 97 -4.57 5.57 -8.09
C VAL A 97 -5.43 5.76 -9.34
N ASP A 98 -6.58 5.09 -9.35
CA ASP A 98 -7.58 5.16 -10.40
C ASP A 98 -8.96 5.45 -9.76
N THR A 99 -9.91 5.91 -10.56
CA THR A 99 -11.34 5.90 -10.19
C THR A 99 -12.09 4.95 -11.11
N ASP A 100 -12.85 4.04 -10.51
CA ASP A 100 -13.77 3.20 -11.24
C ASP A 100 -14.87 4.07 -11.86
N GLN A 101 -14.93 4.04 -13.19
CA GLN A 101 -15.87 4.86 -13.97
C GLN A 101 -17.33 4.40 -13.83
N ALA A 102 -17.58 3.19 -13.31
CA ALA A 102 -18.93 2.65 -13.15
C ALA A 102 -19.61 3.12 -11.86
N ASP A 103 -18.85 3.23 -10.77
CA ASP A 103 -19.40 3.53 -9.44
C ASP A 103 -18.70 4.70 -8.71
N GLY A 104 -17.65 5.27 -9.31
CA GLY A 104 -16.90 6.39 -8.77
C GLY A 104 -15.94 6.01 -7.64
N ASN A 105 -15.73 4.72 -7.37
CA ASN A 105 -14.85 4.28 -6.29
C ASN A 105 -13.37 4.50 -6.62
N ILE A 106 -12.61 4.91 -5.61
CA ILE A 106 -11.15 4.96 -5.70
C ILE A 106 -10.59 3.53 -5.67
N LEU A 107 -9.68 3.26 -6.60
CA LEU A 107 -8.92 2.02 -6.71
C LEU A 107 -7.44 2.34 -6.50
N VAL A 108 -6.78 1.59 -5.62
CA VAL A 108 -5.33 1.65 -5.46
C VAL A 108 -4.72 0.32 -5.88
N GLU A 109 -3.86 0.37 -6.89
CA GLU A 109 -3.04 -0.76 -7.33
C GLU A 109 -1.60 -0.56 -6.90
N TYR A 110 -1.01 -1.53 -6.24
CA TYR A 110 0.36 -1.44 -5.77
C TYR A 110 1.12 -2.71 -6.10
N GLN A 111 2.44 -2.59 -6.16
CA GLN A 111 3.28 -3.76 -6.32
C GLN A 111 3.28 -4.53 -4.99
N LYS A 112 2.90 -5.81 -4.99
CA LYS A 112 2.97 -6.70 -3.80
C LYS A 112 4.34 -6.67 -3.09
N LYS A 113 5.39 -6.29 -3.81
CA LYS A 113 6.73 -6.06 -3.25
C LYS A 113 6.84 -4.90 -2.25
N MET A 114 5.78 -4.11 -2.04
CA MET A 114 5.71 -3.03 -1.04
C MET A 114 6.15 -3.52 0.34
N LEU A 115 5.82 -4.78 0.67
CA LEU A 115 6.24 -5.42 1.89
C LEU A 115 7.34 -6.48 1.66
N ASN A 116 7.80 -6.76 0.43
CA ASN A 116 8.87 -7.75 0.10
C ASN A 116 10.13 -7.69 0.98
N PRO A 117 10.60 -6.52 1.44
CA PRO A 117 11.72 -6.45 2.39
C PRO A 117 11.41 -7.04 3.78
N ILE A 118 10.14 -7.17 4.14
CA ILE A 118 9.65 -8.01 5.24
C ILE A 118 9.82 -9.51 4.89
N PHE A 119 9.61 -9.90 3.62
CA PHE A 119 9.65 -11.29 3.13
C PHE A 119 11.05 -11.89 2.95
N GLY A 120 12.02 -11.12 2.44
CA GLY A 120 13.38 -11.65 2.27
C GLY A 120 13.91 -12.21 3.59
N TYR A 121 13.63 -11.50 4.68
CA TYR A 121 13.96 -11.95 6.02
C TYR A 121 12.97 -12.96 6.61
N ALA A 122 11.65 -12.90 6.36
CA ALA A 122 10.70 -13.87 6.94
C ALA A 122 10.70 -15.26 6.25
N MET A 123 10.99 -15.33 4.95
CA MET A 123 10.97 -16.58 4.17
C MET A 123 12.35 -17.25 4.03
N GLY A 124 13.43 -16.59 4.46
CA GLY A 124 14.78 -17.18 4.50
C GLY A 124 15.51 -17.23 3.16
N PHE A 125 15.33 -16.21 2.32
CA PHE A 125 16.15 -16.01 1.11
C PHE A 125 17.31 -15.05 1.38
#